data_AF-A0A090LGD8-F1
#
_entry.id   AF-A0A090LGD8-F1
#
_cell.length_a   1.000
_cell.length_b   1.000
_cell.length_c   1.000
_cell.angle_alpha   90.00
_cell.angle_beta   90.00
_cell.angle_gamma   90.00
#
_symmetry.space_group_name_H-M   'P 1'
#
loop_
_entity.id
_entity.type
_entity.pdbx_description
1 polymer ?
#
loop_
_entity_poly.entity_id
_entity_poly.type
_entity_poly.pdbx_seq_one_letter_code
_entity_poly.pdbx_strand_id
1 'polypeptide(L)'
;MNLIFITIVLIYFASQSHENVFFSVPFHQHFSDHSSTYEYRGKNFFKLKNLIRKVSLDFPEVPYKSILLKRELITYQGIVNDTRRDHRYLQVQINGKSRYITLPPHHVLVEFVMHNGRKYFICNRSPFNTYTKARIFCEYLEAYSSLTSQHRLLGEYPLASRIWRNTWRDCYYKCFSQNHFEELTIRFLRELNMIRNILHHFPIRYNKNLETIAHHHASKNALANKLLVVGTKRSKVHEVAAFASPPFASLLINRLYNAFLNENKDKNKKSKKESKQFYLLLSTRISEVGIGVILYENKLSIVLTFK
;
A
#
# COMPACT_ATOMS: atom_id res chain seq x y z
N MET A 1 -36.45 7.30 -20.06
CA MET A 1 -35.00 7.11 -20.26
C MET A 1 -34.72 5.62 -20.14
N ASN A 2 -34.23 4.97 -21.20
CA ASN A 2 -34.22 3.51 -21.32
C ASN A 2 -33.22 2.89 -20.32
N LEU A 3 -33.66 1.93 -19.50
CA LEU A 3 -32.82 1.29 -18.46
C LEU A 3 -31.57 0.64 -19.07
N ILE A 4 -31.70 0.16 -20.31
CA ILE A 4 -30.62 -0.40 -21.15
C ILE A 4 -29.56 0.67 -21.46
N PHE A 5 -29.97 1.91 -21.74
CA PHE A 5 -29.04 3.00 -22.02
C PHE A 5 -28.24 3.38 -20.77
N ILE A 6 -28.91 3.41 -19.60
CA ILE A 6 -28.26 3.67 -18.31
C ILE A 6 -27.27 2.56 -17.96
N THR A 7 -27.63 1.29 -18.18
CA THR A 7 -26.74 0.15 -17.94
C THR A 7 -25.54 0.14 -18.90
N ILE A 8 -25.73 0.42 -20.19
CA ILE A 8 -24.61 0.53 -21.15
C ILE A 8 -23.68 1.69 -20.76
N VAL A 9 -24.22 2.84 -20.38
CA VAL A 9 -23.43 3.99 -19.92
C VAL A 9 -22.68 3.67 -18.63
N LEU A 10 -23.31 2.98 -17.67
CA LEU A 10 -22.63 2.54 -16.44
C LEU A 10 -21.55 1.50 -16.70
N ILE A 11 -21.78 0.54 -17.59
CA ILE A 11 -20.76 -0.44 -18.01
C ILE A 11 -19.61 0.27 -18.73
N TYR A 12 -19.90 1.26 -19.57
CA TYR A 12 -18.90 2.05 -20.26
C TYR A 12 -18.06 2.91 -19.29
N PHE A 13 -18.70 3.60 -18.33
CA PHE A 13 -18.00 4.36 -17.30
C PHE A 13 -17.19 3.46 -16.35
N ALA A 14 -17.73 2.30 -15.96
CA ALA A 14 -16.99 1.31 -15.18
C ALA A 14 -15.80 0.78 -15.98
N SER A 15 -15.98 0.50 -17.27
CA SER A 15 -14.91 0.07 -18.18
C SER A 15 -13.84 1.14 -18.39
N GLN A 16 -14.20 2.42 -18.47
CA GLN A 16 -13.22 3.52 -18.55
C GLN A 16 -12.46 3.72 -17.23
N SER A 17 -13.10 3.49 -16.08
CA SER A 17 -12.42 3.63 -14.78
C SER A 17 -11.30 2.60 -14.56
N HIS A 18 -11.35 1.46 -15.27
CA HIS A 18 -10.32 0.42 -15.24
C HIS A 18 -9.07 0.73 -16.09
N GLU A 19 -9.02 1.88 -16.78
CA GLU A 19 -7.95 2.20 -17.75
C GLU A 19 -6.75 2.95 -17.16
N ASN A 20 -6.81 3.33 -15.89
CA ASN A 20 -5.86 4.31 -15.34
C ASN A 20 -4.53 3.70 -14.88
N VAL A 21 -4.49 2.40 -14.55
CA VAL A 21 -3.27 1.76 -14.04
C VAL A 21 -2.59 0.94 -15.13
N PHE A 22 -1.41 1.38 -15.54
CA PHE A 22 -0.57 0.62 -16.48
C PHE A 22 0.06 -0.62 -15.83
N PHE A 23 0.33 -1.62 -16.67
CA PHE A 23 1.05 -2.84 -16.32
C PHE A 23 2.37 -2.90 -17.10
N SER A 24 3.48 -2.83 -16.37
CA SER A 24 4.84 -2.83 -16.93
C SER A 24 5.44 -4.23 -16.92
N VAL A 25 5.89 -4.69 -18.09
CA VAL A 25 6.59 -5.97 -18.27
C VAL A 25 8.03 -5.71 -18.71
N PRO A 26 9.04 -6.18 -17.96
CA PRO A 26 10.44 -6.00 -18.31
C PRO A 26 10.85 -6.88 -19.50
N PHE A 27 11.74 -6.36 -20.34
CA PHE A 27 12.44 -7.10 -21.39
C PHE A 27 13.85 -6.55 -21.58
N HIS A 28 14.74 -7.37 -22.16
CA HIS A 28 16.07 -6.93 -22.58
C HIS A 28 16.13 -6.81 -24.10
N GLN A 29 16.91 -5.86 -24.60
CA GLN A 29 17.14 -5.69 -26.03
C GLN A 29 18.61 -5.91 -26.35
N HIS A 30 18.90 -6.78 -27.29
CA HIS A 30 20.26 -7.04 -27.77
C HIS A 30 20.38 -6.50 -29.19
N PHE A 31 21.38 -5.65 -29.43
CA PHE A 31 21.70 -5.10 -30.73
C PHE A 31 22.89 -5.82 -31.35
N SER A 32 22.77 -6.05 -32.64
CA SER A 32 23.86 -6.40 -33.57
C SER A 32 23.95 -5.30 -34.63
N ASP A 33 24.99 -5.32 -35.45
CA ASP A 33 25.21 -4.29 -36.48
C ASP A 33 24.07 -4.19 -37.51
N HIS A 34 23.24 -5.22 -37.63
CA HIS A 34 22.17 -5.30 -38.63
C HIS A 34 20.78 -5.57 -38.08
N SER A 35 20.65 -5.89 -36.78
CA SER A 35 19.35 -6.28 -36.23
C SER A 35 19.26 -6.13 -34.70
N SER A 36 18.04 -6.08 -34.19
CA SER A 36 17.75 -6.16 -32.76
C SER A 36 17.01 -7.44 -32.43
N THR A 37 17.44 -8.14 -31.38
CA THR A 37 16.68 -9.23 -30.76
C THR A 37 16.16 -8.78 -29.40
N TYR A 38 15.05 -9.37 -28.98
CA TYR A 38 14.36 -9.03 -27.74
C TYR A 38 14.29 -10.26 -26.85
N GLU A 39 14.76 -10.16 -25.62
CA GLU A 39 14.72 -11.24 -24.66
C GLU A 39 13.63 -10.98 -23.62
N TYR A 40 12.79 -11.99 -23.39
CA TYR A 40 11.77 -11.98 -22.36
C TYR A 40 11.65 -13.37 -21.74
N ARG A 41 11.87 -13.44 -20.42
CA ARG A 41 11.84 -14.70 -19.63
C ARG A 41 12.74 -15.79 -20.23
N GLY A 42 13.95 -15.42 -20.63
CA GLY A 42 14.96 -16.33 -21.23
C GLY A 42 14.64 -16.78 -22.65
N LYS A 43 13.62 -16.21 -23.31
CA LYS A 43 13.28 -16.48 -24.71
C LYS A 43 13.62 -15.30 -25.59
N ASN A 44 14.28 -15.57 -26.71
CA ASN A 44 14.64 -14.58 -27.71
C ASN A 44 13.56 -14.45 -28.79
N PHE A 45 13.29 -13.21 -29.19
CA PHE A 45 12.35 -12.84 -30.25
C PHE A 45 13.08 -11.96 -31.26
N PHE A 46 13.04 -12.33 -32.53
CA PHE A 46 13.64 -11.53 -33.62
C PHE A 46 12.77 -10.34 -34.04
N LYS A 47 11.47 -10.37 -33.70
CA LYS A 47 10.51 -9.31 -34.04
C LYS A 47 9.80 -8.84 -32.80
N LEU A 48 9.76 -7.52 -32.58
CA LEU A 48 9.08 -6.89 -31.46
C LEU A 48 7.59 -7.27 -31.39
N LYS A 49 6.91 -7.39 -32.55
CA LYS A 49 5.52 -7.86 -32.63
C LYS A 49 5.31 -9.24 -32.00
N ASN A 50 6.31 -10.14 -32.10
CA ASN A 50 6.21 -11.48 -31.53
C ASN A 50 6.41 -11.44 -30.00
N LEU A 51 7.32 -10.60 -29.51
CA LEU A 51 7.46 -10.32 -28.07
C LEU A 51 6.14 -9.79 -27.50
N ILE A 52 5.59 -8.75 -28.13
CA ILE A 52 4.31 -8.13 -27.74
C ILE A 52 3.20 -9.20 -27.66
N ARG A 53 3.04 -10.00 -28.72
CA ARG A 53 2.03 -11.07 -28.75
C ARG A 53 2.26 -12.07 -27.62
N LYS A 54 3.51 -12.44 -27.34
CA LYS A 54 3.82 -13.38 -26.26
C LYS A 54 3.49 -12.80 -24.89
N VAL A 55 3.81 -11.53 -24.63
CA VAL A 55 3.47 -10.84 -23.38
C VAL A 55 1.95 -10.80 -23.19
N SER A 56 1.18 -10.44 -24.22
CA SER A 56 -0.28 -10.43 -24.13
C SER A 56 -0.88 -11.81 -23.83
N LEU A 57 -0.29 -12.89 -24.36
CA LEU A 57 -0.71 -14.27 -24.07
C LEU A 57 -0.30 -14.73 -22.66
N ASP A 58 0.76 -14.18 -22.08
CA ASP A 58 1.22 -14.54 -20.73
C ASP A 58 0.40 -13.88 -19.62
N PHE A 59 -0.36 -12.83 -19.95
CA PHE A 59 -1.18 -12.02 -19.06
C PHE A 59 -2.57 -11.71 -19.67
N PRO A 60 -3.41 -12.74 -19.93
CA PRO A 60 -4.74 -12.56 -20.51
C PRO A 60 -5.68 -11.70 -19.63
N GLU A 61 -5.40 -11.59 -18.33
CA GLU A 61 -6.15 -10.78 -17.38
C GLU A 61 -5.86 -9.27 -17.47
N VAL A 62 -4.82 -8.87 -18.21
CA VAL A 62 -4.42 -7.46 -18.35
C VAL A 62 -5.00 -6.89 -19.65
N PRO A 63 -5.73 -5.76 -19.60
CA PRO A 63 -6.18 -5.10 -20.82
C PRO A 63 -5.00 -4.76 -21.74
N TYR A 64 -5.11 -5.14 -23.01
CA TYR A 64 -4.03 -5.02 -23.98
C TYR A 64 -3.41 -3.60 -24.06
N LYS A 65 -4.26 -2.56 -23.98
CA LYS A 65 -3.84 -1.15 -24.02
C LYS A 65 -3.10 -0.67 -22.76
N SER A 66 -3.24 -1.39 -21.65
CA SER A 66 -2.59 -1.09 -20.37
C SER A 66 -1.21 -1.74 -20.29
N ILE A 67 -0.83 -2.61 -21.23
CA ILE A 67 0.49 -3.27 -21.26
C ILE A 67 1.53 -2.28 -21.78
N LEU A 68 2.55 -2.08 -20.95
CA LEU A 68 3.76 -1.33 -21.25
C LEU A 68 4.96 -2.28 -21.21
N LEU A 69 5.79 -2.25 -22.24
CA LEU A 69 7.06 -2.98 -22.21
C LEU A 69 8.16 -2.04 -21.70
N LYS A 70 8.79 -2.41 -20.58
CA LYS A 70 9.89 -1.68 -19.96
C LYS A 70 11.20 -2.30 -20.41
N ARG A 71 12.00 -1.54 -21.14
CA ARG A 71 13.33 -1.98 -21.53
C ARG A 71 14.26 -1.79 -20.34
N GLU A 72 14.78 -2.88 -19.78
CA GLU A 72 15.64 -2.82 -18.60
C GLU A 72 17.12 -2.78 -18.97
N LEU A 73 17.52 -3.57 -19.96
CA LEU A 73 18.91 -3.68 -20.40
C LEU A 73 18.98 -3.55 -21.92
N ILE A 74 20.03 -2.87 -22.38
CA ILE A 74 20.45 -2.82 -23.77
C ILE A 74 21.85 -3.41 -23.87
N THR A 75 22.02 -4.44 -24.68
CA THR A 75 23.35 -5.02 -24.95
C THR A 75 23.77 -4.71 -26.38
N TYR A 76 24.98 -4.19 -26.58
CA TYR A 76 25.58 -4.01 -27.92
C TYR A 76 27.06 -4.39 -27.86
N GLN A 77 27.49 -5.34 -28.70
CA GLN A 77 28.88 -5.81 -28.77
C GLN A 77 29.50 -6.14 -27.39
N GLY A 78 28.71 -6.74 -26.49
CA GLY A 78 29.14 -7.10 -25.13
C GLY A 78 29.06 -5.97 -24.08
N ILE A 79 28.76 -4.73 -24.50
CA ILE A 79 28.51 -3.60 -23.59
C ILE A 79 27.06 -3.63 -23.14
N VAL A 80 26.83 -3.58 -21.82
CA VAL A 80 25.49 -3.57 -21.21
C VAL A 80 25.19 -2.17 -20.68
N ASN A 81 24.14 -1.56 -21.23
CA ASN A 81 23.57 -0.30 -20.75
C ASN A 81 22.29 -0.56 -19.96
N ASP A 82 22.26 -0.12 -18.71
CA ASP A 82 21.10 -0.23 -17.81
C ASP A 82 20.15 0.95 -18.02
N THR A 83 18.94 0.66 -18.50
CA THR A 83 17.89 1.66 -18.77
C THR A 83 16.73 1.60 -17.78
N ARG A 84 16.88 0.88 -16.66
CA ARG A 84 15.79 0.69 -15.67
C ARG A 84 15.25 2.00 -15.09
N ARG A 85 16.03 3.09 -15.14
CA ARG A 85 15.69 4.43 -14.59
C ARG A 85 15.15 5.42 -15.63
N ASP A 86 15.09 5.06 -16.91
CA ASP A 86 14.77 6.01 -17.97
C ASP A 86 13.29 6.45 -17.99
N HIS A 87 12.41 5.76 -17.25
CA HIS A 87 10.95 5.96 -17.27
C HIS A 87 10.33 5.94 -18.69
N ARG A 88 11.03 5.33 -19.65
CA ARG A 88 10.59 5.14 -21.03
C ARG A 88 9.98 3.76 -21.19
N TYR A 89 8.79 3.74 -21.74
CA TYR A 89 8.00 2.53 -21.93
C TYR A 89 7.57 2.43 -23.38
N LEU A 90 7.52 1.22 -23.89
CA LEU A 90 6.94 0.95 -25.18
C LEU A 90 5.46 0.57 -24.97
N GLN A 91 4.56 1.47 -25.36
CA GLN A 91 3.12 1.22 -25.32
C GLN A 91 2.68 0.43 -26.55
N VAL A 92 1.95 -0.65 -26.30
CA VAL A 92 1.46 -1.55 -27.33
C VAL A 92 0.16 -1.03 -27.96
N GLN A 93 0.04 -1.04 -29.29
CA GLN A 93 -1.19 -0.70 -30.02
C GLN A 93 -1.81 -1.92 -30.71
N ILE A 94 -3.14 -1.93 -30.84
CA ILE A 94 -3.94 -3.09 -31.33
C ILE A 94 -3.53 -3.53 -32.73
N ASN A 95 -3.07 -2.61 -33.57
CA ASN A 95 -2.58 -2.89 -34.92
C ASN A 95 -1.15 -3.50 -34.95
N GLY A 96 -0.57 -3.82 -33.79
CA GLY A 96 0.80 -4.29 -33.66
C GLY A 96 1.86 -3.20 -33.83
N LYS A 97 1.46 -1.93 -33.94
CA LYS A 97 2.38 -0.80 -33.81
C LYS A 97 2.71 -0.60 -32.33
N SER A 98 3.78 0.14 -32.09
CA SER A 98 4.20 0.50 -30.75
C SER A 98 4.77 1.90 -30.76
N ARG A 99 4.59 2.62 -29.65
CA ARG A 99 5.14 3.97 -29.47
C ARG A 99 5.85 4.06 -28.15
N TYR A 100 6.94 4.80 -28.10
CA TYR A 100 7.55 5.16 -26.82
C TYR A 100 6.68 6.22 -26.13
N ILE A 101 6.47 6.01 -24.84
CA ILE A 101 5.88 6.98 -23.93
C ILE A 101 6.83 7.18 -22.75
N THR A 102 6.84 8.38 -22.20
CA THR A 102 7.55 8.67 -20.95
C THR A 102 6.50 8.92 -19.89
N LEU A 103 6.50 8.13 -18.83
CA LEU A 103 5.59 8.32 -17.71
C LEU A 103 6.19 9.32 -16.72
N PRO A 104 5.38 10.19 -16.08
CA PRO A 104 5.87 11.01 -14.99
C PRO A 104 6.50 10.15 -13.89
N PRO A 105 7.57 10.60 -13.20
CA PRO A 105 8.26 9.82 -12.16
C PRO A 105 7.36 9.35 -11.02
N HIS A 106 6.22 10.03 -10.81
CA HIS A 106 5.28 9.71 -9.75
C HIS A 106 4.07 8.89 -10.20
N HIS A 107 3.97 8.59 -11.50
CA HIS A 107 2.88 7.78 -12.04
C HIS A 107 2.90 6.38 -11.43
N VAL A 108 1.72 5.86 -11.13
CA VAL A 108 1.55 4.59 -10.44
C VAL A 108 1.33 3.52 -11.49
N LEU A 109 2.04 2.40 -11.36
CA LEU A 109 1.92 1.27 -12.28
C LEU A 109 2.19 -0.04 -11.55
N VAL A 110 1.65 -1.12 -12.10
CA VAL A 110 1.95 -2.48 -11.64
C VAL A 110 3.17 -2.99 -12.40
N GLU A 111 4.23 -3.38 -11.68
CA GLU A 111 5.42 -3.98 -12.28
C GLU A 111 5.35 -5.51 -12.20
N PHE A 112 5.62 -6.19 -13.31
CA PHE A 112 5.80 -7.63 -13.32
C PHE A 112 7.22 -8.00 -12.91
N VAL A 113 7.33 -8.95 -11.96
CA VAL A 113 8.61 -9.52 -11.54
C VAL A 113 8.49 -11.04 -11.42
N MET A 114 9.54 -11.75 -11.84
CA MET A 114 9.71 -13.18 -11.57
C MET A 114 10.75 -13.36 -10.48
N HIS A 115 10.41 -14.11 -9.42
CA HIS A 115 11.35 -14.46 -8.37
C HIS A 115 11.19 -15.94 -8.01
N ASN A 116 12.27 -16.72 -8.10
CA ASN A 116 12.30 -18.17 -7.86
C ASN A 116 11.18 -18.93 -8.60
N GLY A 117 11.00 -18.62 -9.89
CA GLY A 117 9.98 -19.24 -10.73
C GLY A 117 8.53 -18.80 -10.46
N ARG A 118 8.28 -17.96 -9.44
CA ARG A 118 6.95 -17.43 -9.11
C ARG A 118 6.74 -16.06 -9.73
N LYS A 119 5.51 -15.82 -10.20
CA LYS A 119 5.06 -14.54 -10.72
C LYS A 119 4.65 -13.62 -9.56
N TYR A 120 5.16 -12.40 -9.57
CA TYR A 120 4.76 -11.34 -8.66
C TYR A 120 4.37 -10.09 -9.45
N PHE A 121 3.44 -9.36 -8.87
CA PHE A 121 2.97 -8.06 -9.36
C PHE A 121 3.28 -7.05 -8.27
N ILE A 122 4.15 -6.10 -8.54
CA ILE A 122 4.61 -5.12 -7.56
C ILE A 122 3.84 -3.82 -7.76
N CYS A 123 3.30 -3.28 -6.68
CA CYS A 123 2.77 -1.91 -6.66
C CYS A 123 3.26 -1.20 -5.40
N ASN A 124 3.94 -0.06 -5.55
CA ASN A 124 4.53 0.71 -4.45
C ASN A 124 5.30 -0.16 -3.45
N ARG A 125 6.26 -0.93 -3.98
CA ARG A 125 7.11 -1.90 -3.24
C ARG A 125 6.37 -3.07 -2.59
N SER A 126 5.05 -3.17 -2.74
CA SER A 126 4.25 -4.27 -2.19
C SER A 126 4.11 -5.39 -3.23
N PRO A 127 4.55 -6.63 -2.92
CA PRO A 127 4.39 -7.76 -3.83
C PRO A 127 3.04 -8.46 -3.71
N PHE A 128 2.36 -8.64 -4.84
CA PHE A 128 1.08 -9.35 -4.93
C PHE A 128 1.21 -10.61 -5.78
N ASN A 129 0.41 -11.62 -5.44
CA ASN A 129 0.36 -12.89 -6.18
C ASN A 129 -0.55 -12.84 -7.42
N THR A 130 -1.37 -11.80 -7.55
CA THR A 130 -2.26 -11.61 -8.71
C THR A 130 -2.23 -10.16 -9.18
N TYR A 131 -2.39 -9.98 -10.51
CA TYR A 131 -2.50 -8.65 -11.11
C TYR A 131 -3.64 -7.84 -10.50
N THR A 132 -4.81 -8.45 -10.31
CA THR A 132 -6.01 -7.78 -9.77
C THR A 132 -5.76 -7.13 -8.41
N LYS A 133 -5.07 -7.82 -7.48
CA LYS A 133 -4.75 -7.25 -6.17
C LYS A 133 -3.79 -6.07 -6.27
N ALA A 134 -2.76 -6.20 -7.11
CA ALA A 134 -1.80 -5.12 -7.35
C ALA A 134 -2.46 -3.90 -8.00
N ARG A 135 -3.33 -4.13 -8.99
CA ARG A 135 -4.11 -3.08 -9.66
C ARG A 135 -4.98 -2.32 -8.68
N ILE A 136 -5.78 -3.01 -7.87
CA ILE A 136 -6.63 -2.38 -6.85
C ILE A 136 -5.78 -1.54 -5.88
N PHE A 137 -4.61 -2.06 -5.47
CA PHE A 137 -3.71 -1.31 -4.61
C PHE A 137 -3.15 -0.05 -5.28
N CYS A 138 -2.81 -0.13 -6.56
CA CYS A 138 -2.40 1.00 -7.39
C CYS A 138 -3.52 2.03 -7.57
N GLU A 139 -4.77 1.62 -7.74
CA GLU A 139 -5.93 2.52 -7.80
C GLU A 139 -6.08 3.34 -6.52
N TYR A 140 -5.87 2.71 -5.34
CA TYR A 140 -5.84 3.47 -4.09
C TYR A 140 -4.69 4.46 -4.01
N LEU A 141 -3.53 4.13 -4.57
CA LEU A 141 -2.42 5.08 -4.62
C LEU A 141 -2.76 6.28 -5.50
N GLU A 142 -3.33 6.06 -6.69
CA GLU A 142 -3.78 7.16 -7.54
C GLU A 142 -4.83 8.03 -6.84
N ALA A 143 -5.80 7.39 -6.18
CA ALA A 143 -6.87 8.08 -5.48
C ALA A 143 -6.37 8.91 -4.27
N TYR A 144 -5.38 8.42 -3.52
CA TYR A 144 -5.06 8.95 -2.20
C TYR A 144 -3.67 9.60 -2.08
N SER A 145 -2.76 9.42 -3.03
CA SER A 145 -1.39 9.95 -2.91
C SER A 145 -1.32 11.48 -2.91
N SER A 146 -2.29 12.16 -3.52
CA SER A 146 -2.39 13.62 -3.54
C SER A 146 -2.95 14.19 -2.23
N LEU A 147 -3.54 13.37 -1.37
CA LEU A 147 -4.13 13.81 -0.11
C LEU A 147 -3.06 13.97 0.96
N THR A 148 -2.67 15.23 1.21
CA THR A 148 -1.62 15.64 2.17
C THR A 148 -2.15 16.49 3.33
N SER A 149 -3.48 16.53 3.52
CA SER A 149 -4.18 17.39 4.49
C SER A 149 -4.25 16.82 5.92
N GLN A 150 -3.64 15.67 6.20
CA GLN A 150 -3.66 14.99 7.51
C GLN A 150 -3.21 15.92 8.64
N HIS A 151 -2.21 16.77 8.40
CA HIS A 151 -1.69 17.73 9.37
C HIS A 151 -2.74 18.77 9.85
N ARG A 152 -3.83 18.96 9.10
CA ARG A 152 -4.97 19.83 9.46
C ARG A 152 -6.00 19.15 10.35
N LEU A 153 -5.92 17.82 10.47
CA LEU A 153 -6.86 16.98 11.22
C LEU A 153 -6.25 16.47 12.54
N LEU A 154 -5.14 17.07 12.96
CA LEU A 154 -4.53 16.76 14.26
C LEU A 154 -5.39 17.31 15.39
N GLY A 155 -5.39 16.60 16.52
CA GLY A 155 -6.15 17.03 17.69
C GLY A 155 -5.60 18.31 18.34
N GLU A 156 -6.40 18.86 19.26
CA GLU A 156 -6.19 20.16 19.91
C GLU A 156 -4.89 20.25 20.72
N TYR A 157 -4.35 19.13 21.21
CA TYR A 157 -3.19 19.15 22.09
C TYR A 157 -1.88 19.39 21.30
N PRO A 158 -1.14 20.50 21.58
CA PRO A 158 0.07 20.85 20.82
C PRO A 158 1.17 19.80 20.90
N LEU A 159 1.31 19.14 22.05
CA LEU A 159 2.29 18.08 22.25
C LEU A 159 2.02 16.88 21.32
N ALA A 160 0.77 16.39 21.28
CA ALA A 160 0.37 15.30 20.40
C ALA A 160 0.61 15.66 18.92
N SER A 161 0.25 16.88 18.53
CA SER A 161 0.49 17.42 17.19
C SER A 161 1.97 17.49 16.83
N ARG A 162 2.83 17.89 17.77
CA ARG A 162 4.29 17.95 17.58
C ARG A 162 4.89 16.56 17.36
N ILE A 163 4.49 15.58 18.19
CA ILE A 163 4.94 14.19 18.04
C ILE A 163 4.57 13.65 16.65
N TRP A 164 3.32 13.88 16.23
CA TRP A 164 2.84 13.43 14.93
C TRP A 164 3.65 14.08 13.79
N ARG A 165 3.82 15.40 13.80
CA ARG A 165 4.59 16.11 12.76
C ARG A 165 6.04 15.63 12.67
N ASN A 166 6.68 15.36 13.82
CA ASN A 166 8.03 14.82 13.87
C ASN A 166 8.12 13.39 13.33
N THR A 167 7.10 12.57 13.58
CA THR A 167 7.07 11.15 13.21
C THR A 167 6.69 10.94 11.74
N TRP A 168 5.72 11.70 11.24
CA TRP A 168 5.15 11.50 9.91
C TRP A 168 5.79 12.40 8.86
N ARG A 169 6.13 13.66 9.19
CA ARG A 169 6.71 14.64 8.25
C ARG A 169 5.91 14.70 6.93
N ASP A 170 6.51 14.28 5.83
CA ASP A 170 6.00 14.21 4.46
C ASP A 170 5.53 12.80 4.05
N CYS A 171 5.51 11.85 4.99
CA CYS A 171 5.08 10.48 4.75
C CYS A 171 3.55 10.35 4.77
N TYR A 172 2.94 10.64 3.62
CA TYR A 172 1.51 10.48 3.37
C TYR A 172 1.19 9.08 2.80
N TYR A 173 -0.01 8.89 2.24
CA TYR A 173 -0.51 7.57 1.83
C TYR A 173 0.47 6.77 0.97
N LYS A 174 1.08 7.38 -0.05
CA LYS A 174 2.07 6.73 -0.91
C LYS A 174 3.28 6.21 -0.12
N CYS A 175 3.73 6.96 0.89
CA CYS A 175 4.85 6.57 1.71
C CYS A 175 4.46 5.45 2.69
N PHE A 176 3.43 5.66 3.51
CA PHE A 176 3.13 4.71 4.58
C PHE A 176 2.48 3.40 4.13
N SER A 177 1.95 3.34 2.90
CA SER A 177 1.38 2.13 2.32
C SER A 177 2.43 1.17 1.74
N GLN A 178 3.70 1.57 1.67
CA GLN A 178 4.78 0.71 1.16
C GLN A 178 4.87 -0.60 1.93
N ASN A 179 5.27 -1.67 1.22
CA ASN A 179 5.44 -3.02 1.75
C ASN A 179 4.22 -3.53 2.55
N HIS A 180 3.01 -3.37 2.01
CA HIS A 180 1.77 -3.73 2.71
C HIS A 180 1.60 -3.03 4.06
N PHE A 181 1.83 -1.71 4.11
CA PHE A 181 1.71 -0.87 5.31
C PHE A 181 2.74 -1.15 6.41
N GLU A 182 3.89 -1.75 6.08
CA GLU A 182 5.01 -1.89 7.03
C GLU A 182 5.50 -0.53 7.55
N GLU A 183 5.60 0.45 6.65
CA GLU A 183 6.02 1.82 7.01
C GLU A 183 5.02 2.49 7.96
N LEU A 184 3.72 2.24 7.79
CA LEU A 184 2.68 2.68 8.74
C LEU A 184 2.92 2.08 10.14
N THR A 185 3.20 0.78 10.21
CA THR A 185 3.48 0.05 11.47
C THR A 185 4.72 0.59 12.18
N ILE A 186 5.82 0.80 11.45
CA ILE A 186 7.06 1.37 11.98
C ILE A 186 6.81 2.75 12.59
N ARG A 187 6.05 3.60 11.89
CA ARG A 187 5.74 4.96 12.36
C ARG A 187 4.77 4.99 13.53
N PHE A 188 3.78 4.09 13.57
CA PHE A 188 2.95 3.94 14.77
C PHE A 188 3.76 3.55 15.99
N LEU A 189 4.68 2.59 15.87
CA LEU A 189 5.56 2.20 16.97
C LEU A 189 6.43 3.37 17.42
N ARG A 190 6.98 4.15 16.48
CA ARG A 190 7.76 5.36 16.77
C ARG A 190 6.92 6.41 17.50
N GLU A 191 5.71 6.70 17.04
CA GLU A 191 4.80 7.66 17.67
C GLU A 191 4.44 7.23 19.10
N LEU A 192 4.10 5.95 19.30
CA LEU A 192 3.83 5.36 20.61
C LEU A 192 5.03 5.49 21.56
N ASN A 193 6.23 5.18 21.09
CA ASN A 193 7.44 5.26 21.91
C ASN A 193 7.81 6.70 22.26
N MET A 194 7.56 7.67 21.37
CA MET A 194 7.71 9.09 21.72
C MET A 194 6.72 9.52 22.80
N ILE A 195 5.46 9.12 22.70
CA ILE A 195 4.43 9.39 23.72
C ILE A 195 4.87 8.82 25.06
N ARG A 196 5.32 7.55 25.09
CA ARG A 196 5.77 6.89 26.32
C ARG A 196 7.00 7.55 26.94
N ASN A 197 7.96 7.96 26.12
CA ASN A 197 9.13 8.68 26.60
C ASN A 197 8.75 9.99 27.30
N ILE A 198 7.78 10.73 26.75
CA ILE A 198 7.27 11.96 27.39
C ILE A 198 6.56 11.65 28.72
N LEU A 199 5.91 10.49 28.82
CA LEU A 199 5.33 10.00 30.06
C LEU A 199 6.37 9.35 31.01
N HIS A 200 7.67 9.43 30.69
CA HIS A 200 8.76 8.80 31.44
C HIS A 200 8.64 7.27 31.56
N HIS A 201 8.02 6.63 30.58
CA HIS A 201 7.87 5.18 30.50
C HIS A 201 8.88 4.58 29.52
N PHE A 202 9.33 3.35 29.80
CA PHE A 202 10.22 2.61 28.89
C PHE A 202 9.58 2.40 27.51
N PRO A 203 10.36 2.47 26.41
CA PRO A 203 9.89 2.16 25.07
C PRO A 203 9.32 0.73 24.97
N ILE A 204 8.22 0.58 24.23
CA ILE A 204 7.64 -0.71 23.87
C ILE A 204 8.44 -1.32 22.72
N ARG A 205 8.68 -2.62 22.81
CA ARG A 205 9.34 -3.43 21.79
C ARG A 205 8.33 -4.02 20.82
N TYR A 206 8.73 -4.11 19.56
CA TYR A 206 7.96 -4.82 18.56
C TYR A 206 8.01 -6.33 18.78
N ASN A 207 6.87 -7.01 18.67
CA ASN A 207 6.79 -8.46 18.78
C ASN A 207 6.03 -9.08 17.60
N LYS A 208 6.71 -9.95 16.84
CA LYS A 208 6.18 -10.59 15.62
C LYS A 208 5.03 -11.55 15.91
N ASN A 209 5.02 -12.22 17.07
CA ASN A 209 3.93 -13.12 17.44
C ASN A 209 2.65 -12.34 17.73
N LEU A 210 2.77 -11.18 18.41
CA LEU A 210 1.65 -10.27 18.61
C LEU A 210 1.15 -9.70 17.28
N GLU A 211 2.04 -9.36 16.35
CA GLU A 211 1.66 -8.91 15.00
C GLU A 211 0.80 -9.95 14.28
N THR A 212 1.19 -11.22 14.31
CA THR A 212 0.41 -12.31 13.70
C THR A 212 -1.01 -12.37 14.27
N ILE A 213 -1.16 -12.23 15.60
CA ILE A 213 -2.48 -12.17 16.25
C ILE A 213 -3.24 -10.92 15.80
N ALA A 214 -2.59 -9.76 15.78
CA ALA A 214 -3.20 -8.50 15.37
C ALA A 214 -3.66 -8.55 13.91
N HIS A 215 -2.86 -9.13 13.01
CA HIS A 215 -3.18 -9.27 11.59
C HIS A 215 -4.38 -10.19 11.37
N HIS A 216 -4.43 -11.31 12.10
CA HIS A 216 -5.60 -12.20 12.08
C HIS A 216 -6.87 -11.49 12.53
N HIS A 217 -6.80 -10.72 13.62
CA HIS A 217 -7.94 -9.97 14.14
C HIS A 217 -8.35 -8.81 13.22
N ALA A 218 -7.39 -8.11 12.62
CA ALA A 218 -7.63 -7.08 11.63
C ALA A 218 -8.39 -7.66 10.42
N SER A 219 -7.99 -8.86 9.96
CA SER A 219 -8.65 -9.57 8.87
C SER A 219 -10.08 -9.95 9.22
N LYS A 220 -10.30 -10.53 10.40
CA LYS A 220 -11.66 -10.84 10.89
C LYS A 220 -12.54 -9.59 10.98
N ASN A 221 -12.02 -8.49 11.53
CA ASN A 221 -12.75 -7.23 11.63
C ASN A 221 -13.10 -6.69 10.24
N ALA A 222 -12.16 -6.75 9.29
CA ALA A 222 -12.36 -6.31 7.92
C ALA A 222 -13.47 -7.10 7.22
N LEU A 223 -13.43 -8.43 7.30
CA LEU A 223 -14.43 -9.33 6.71
C LEU A 223 -15.81 -9.18 7.35
N ALA A 224 -15.87 -9.00 8.67
CA ALA A 224 -17.14 -8.78 9.38
C ALA A 224 -17.66 -7.33 9.24
N ASN A 225 -16.86 -6.43 8.67
CA ASN A 225 -17.09 -4.98 8.67
C ASN A 225 -17.48 -4.43 10.06
N LYS A 226 -16.89 -4.99 11.11
CA LYS A 226 -17.23 -4.69 12.50
C LYS A 226 -16.03 -4.91 13.40
N LEU A 227 -15.85 -4.05 14.40
CA LEU A 227 -14.83 -4.23 15.42
C LEU A 227 -15.30 -5.32 16.40
N LEU A 228 -14.66 -6.49 16.35
CA LEU A 228 -15.05 -7.66 17.14
C LEU A 228 -14.38 -7.72 18.53
N VAL A 229 -13.64 -6.68 18.92
CA VAL A 229 -12.78 -6.53 20.12
C VAL A 229 -13.04 -7.57 21.23
N VAL A 230 -12.22 -8.61 21.25
CA VAL A 230 -12.23 -9.73 22.23
C VAL A 230 -11.20 -9.50 23.34
N GLY A 231 -11.15 -8.28 23.90
CA GLY A 231 -10.32 -7.98 25.06
C GLY A 231 -11.17 -7.92 26.32
N THR A 232 -11.03 -8.90 27.22
CA THR A 232 -11.48 -8.78 28.63
C THR A 232 -10.26 -8.48 29.49
N LYS A 233 -10.42 -7.84 30.66
CA LYS A 233 -9.29 -7.55 31.58
C LYS A 233 -8.49 -8.80 32.01
N ARG A 234 -9.01 -10.01 31.74
CA ARG A 234 -8.40 -11.31 32.07
C ARG A 234 -7.58 -11.92 30.92
N SER A 235 -7.61 -11.34 29.72
CA SER A 235 -6.81 -11.88 28.60
C SER A 235 -5.33 -11.56 28.80
N LYS A 236 -4.45 -12.53 28.50
CA LYS A 236 -2.98 -12.34 28.52
C LYS A 236 -2.48 -11.38 27.43
N VAL A 237 -3.34 -11.07 26.46
CA VAL A 237 -3.08 -10.16 25.35
C VAL A 237 -4.22 -9.16 25.30
N HIS A 238 -3.88 -7.89 25.28
CA HIS A 238 -4.81 -6.77 25.17
C HIS A 238 -4.85 -6.23 23.74
N GLU A 239 -5.90 -5.51 23.40
CA GLU A 239 -6.14 -5.08 22.02
C GLU A 239 -6.77 -3.68 21.94
N VAL A 240 -6.25 -2.88 21.01
CA VAL A 240 -6.92 -1.68 20.47
C VAL A 240 -7.18 -1.93 18.99
N ALA A 241 -8.43 -1.80 18.56
CA ALA A 241 -8.81 -1.95 17.16
C ALA A 241 -9.53 -0.69 16.67
N ALA A 242 -9.31 -0.33 15.40
CA ALA A 242 -9.98 0.80 14.77
C ALA A 242 -10.11 0.57 13.26
N PHE A 243 -11.16 1.16 12.68
CA PHE A 243 -11.21 1.41 11.25
C PHE A 243 -10.70 2.82 10.94
N ALA A 244 -9.94 2.94 9.87
CA ALA A 244 -9.49 4.22 9.34
C ALA A 244 -9.76 4.30 7.84
N SER A 245 -10.09 5.51 7.37
CA SER A 245 -10.01 5.79 5.93
C SER A 245 -8.55 5.71 5.49
N PRO A 246 -8.23 5.06 4.35
CA PRO A 246 -6.85 4.81 3.92
C PRO A 246 -5.93 6.05 3.96
N PRO A 247 -6.26 7.21 3.38
CA PRO A 247 -5.40 8.40 3.43
C PRO A 247 -5.17 8.94 4.85
N PHE A 248 -6.05 8.64 5.81
CA PHE A 248 -6.03 9.22 7.15
C PHE A 248 -5.55 8.25 8.23
N ALA A 249 -5.06 7.07 7.86
CA ALA A 249 -4.60 6.06 8.80
C ALA A 249 -3.47 6.55 9.72
N SER A 250 -2.57 7.39 9.20
CA SER A 250 -1.49 7.99 9.99
C SER A 250 -1.98 8.79 11.21
N LEU A 251 -3.25 9.20 11.25
CA LEU A 251 -3.81 9.96 12.37
C LEU A 251 -4.24 9.08 13.56
N LEU A 252 -4.22 7.75 13.44
CA LEU A 252 -4.81 6.87 14.44
C LEU A 252 -4.24 7.07 15.85
N ILE A 253 -2.91 6.99 16.00
CA ILE A 253 -2.25 7.12 17.31
C ILE A 253 -2.45 8.52 17.89
N ASN A 254 -2.30 9.57 17.07
CA ASN A 254 -2.60 10.94 17.47
C ASN A 254 -4.03 11.09 17.99
N ARG A 255 -5.04 10.55 17.28
CA ARG A 255 -6.45 10.60 17.69
C ARG A 255 -6.67 9.88 19.02
N LEU A 256 -6.12 8.68 19.18
CA LEU A 256 -6.22 7.91 20.43
C LEU A 256 -5.55 8.63 21.60
N TYR A 257 -4.40 9.26 21.36
CA TYR A 257 -3.69 10.01 22.40
C TYR A 257 -4.41 11.31 22.79
N ASN A 258 -4.94 12.07 21.84
CA ASN A 258 -5.78 13.23 22.13
C ASN A 258 -7.05 12.82 22.90
N ALA A 259 -7.66 11.67 22.58
CA ALA A 259 -8.81 11.15 23.33
C ALA A 259 -8.43 10.83 24.79
N PHE A 260 -7.26 10.21 25.01
CA PHE A 260 -6.70 9.99 26.35
C PHE A 260 -6.49 11.29 27.12
N LEU A 261 -5.88 12.31 26.51
CA LEU A 261 -5.65 13.60 27.17
C LEU A 261 -6.96 14.31 27.53
N ASN A 262 -7.95 14.27 26.64
CA ASN A 262 -9.26 14.87 26.86
C ASN A 262 -10.02 14.23 28.04
N GLU A 263 -10.05 12.90 28.09
CA GLU A 263 -10.71 12.16 29.15
C GLU A 263 -9.98 12.31 30.51
N ASN A 264 -8.65 12.49 30.52
CA ASN A 264 -7.93 12.81 31.75
C ASN A 264 -8.22 14.23 32.27
N LYS A 265 -8.57 15.17 31.39
CA LYS A 265 -8.93 16.55 31.75
C LYS A 265 -10.34 16.63 32.35
N ASP A 266 -11.28 15.81 31.87
CA ASP A 266 -12.67 15.78 32.32
C ASP A 266 -13.04 14.39 32.89
N LYS A 267 -12.88 14.23 34.21
CA LYS A 267 -13.16 12.99 34.94
C LYS A 267 -14.62 12.54 34.88
N ASN A 268 -15.54 13.43 34.50
CA ASN A 268 -16.97 13.13 34.38
C ASN A 268 -17.33 12.51 33.02
N LYS A 269 -16.40 12.52 32.05
CA LYS A 269 -16.64 11.99 30.71
C LYS A 269 -16.52 10.46 30.68
N LYS A 270 -17.59 9.78 30.25
CA LYS A 270 -17.61 8.31 30.12
C LYS A 270 -16.59 7.85 29.07
N SER A 271 -15.52 7.19 29.54
CA SER A 271 -14.46 6.66 28.68
C SER A 271 -14.94 5.53 27.77
N LYS A 272 -14.65 5.64 26.47
CA LYS A 272 -14.93 4.58 25.48
C LYS A 272 -14.05 3.34 25.73
N LYS A 273 -14.51 2.15 25.32
CA LYS A 273 -13.76 0.89 25.50
C LYS A 273 -12.37 0.96 24.84
N GLU A 274 -12.28 1.55 23.64
CA GLU A 274 -11.03 1.75 22.91
C GLU A 274 -10.06 2.66 23.66
N SER A 275 -10.57 3.77 24.24
CA SER A 275 -9.80 4.64 25.11
C SER A 275 -9.20 3.83 26.27
N LYS A 276 -10.02 3.05 27.00
CA LYS A 276 -9.51 2.23 28.13
C LYS A 276 -8.41 1.25 27.75
N GLN A 277 -8.49 0.62 26.58
CA GLN A 277 -7.45 -0.29 26.10
C GLN A 277 -6.20 0.48 25.67
N PHE A 278 -6.36 1.64 25.03
CA PHE A 278 -5.24 2.50 24.69
C PHE A 278 -4.51 3.03 25.95
N TYR A 279 -5.23 3.26 27.05
CA TYR A 279 -4.60 3.67 28.32
C TYR A 279 -3.72 2.57 28.86
N LEU A 280 -4.19 1.33 28.75
CA LEU A 280 -3.41 0.18 29.16
C LEU A 280 -2.14 0.04 28.30
N LEU A 281 -2.23 0.27 26.99
CA LEU A 281 -1.07 0.31 26.09
C LEU A 281 -0.01 1.34 26.54
N LEU A 282 -0.43 2.47 27.11
CA LEU A 282 0.48 3.49 27.64
C LEU A 282 1.03 3.17 29.04
N SER A 283 0.57 2.11 29.72
CA SER A 283 1.01 1.72 31.06
C SER A 283 2.47 1.24 31.09
N THR A 284 3.16 1.48 32.21
CA THR A 284 4.54 0.99 32.46
C THR A 284 4.66 -0.53 32.41
N ARG A 285 3.55 -1.26 32.62
CA ARG A 285 3.53 -2.74 32.60
C ARG A 285 3.61 -3.34 31.21
N ILE A 286 3.21 -2.57 30.19
CA ILE A 286 3.23 -3.04 28.80
C ILE A 286 4.64 -2.84 28.24
N SER A 287 5.16 -3.92 27.65
CA SER A 287 6.53 -3.99 27.16
C SER A 287 6.61 -4.41 25.69
N GLU A 288 5.57 -5.07 25.16
CA GLU A 288 5.55 -5.56 23.79
C GLU A 288 4.27 -5.17 23.05
N VAL A 289 4.39 -4.87 21.75
CA VAL A 289 3.26 -4.60 20.85
C VAL A 289 3.46 -5.26 19.50
N GLY A 290 2.37 -5.73 18.90
CA GLY A 290 2.27 -6.11 17.50
C GLY A 290 1.15 -5.32 16.82
N ILE A 291 1.33 -4.99 15.54
CA ILE A 291 0.41 -4.13 14.80
C ILE A 291 0.00 -4.82 13.50
N GLY A 292 -1.29 -5.12 13.35
CA GLY A 292 -1.88 -5.71 12.17
C GLY A 292 -2.66 -4.67 11.37
N VAL A 293 -2.45 -4.64 10.05
CA VAL A 293 -3.11 -3.71 9.14
C VAL A 293 -3.69 -4.50 7.97
N ILE A 294 -4.99 -4.34 7.71
CA ILE A 294 -5.68 -4.96 6.58
C ILE A 294 -6.45 -3.90 5.80
N LEU A 295 -6.13 -3.76 4.52
CA LEU A 295 -6.93 -3.00 3.57
C LEU A 295 -8.02 -3.90 3.00
N TYR A 296 -9.27 -3.50 3.18
CA TYR A 296 -10.42 -4.20 2.64
C TYR A 296 -11.44 -3.19 2.15
N GLU A 297 -11.82 -3.28 0.88
CA GLU A 297 -12.57 -2.22 0.21
C GLU A 297 -11.88 -0.86 0.47
N ASN A 298 -12.63 0.15 0.90
CA ASN A 298 -12.14 1.52 1.09
C ASN A 298 -11.79 1.83 2.56
N LYS A 299 -11.42 0.84 3.36
CA LYS A 299 -11.11 1.01 4.79
C LYS A 299 -9.90 0.17 5.21
N LEU A 300 -9.13 0.72 6.15
CA LEU A 300 -8.08 0.00 6.86
C LEU A 300 -8.63 -0.46 8.21
N SER A 301 -8.59 -1.78 8.42
CA SER A 301 -8.73 -2.41 9.73
C SER A 301 -7.37 -2.45 10.38
N ILE A 302 -7.19 -1.72 11.48
CA ILE A 302 -5.92 -1.60 12.20
C ILE A 302 -6.13 -2.14 13.61
N VAL A 303 -5.27 -3.07 14.01
CA VAL A 303 -5.31 -3.71 15.32
C VAL A 303 -3.92 -3.63 15.95
N LEU A 304 -3.87 -3.22 17.22
CA LEU A 304 -2.68 -3.23 18.05
C LEU A 304 -2.91 -4.26 19.16
N THR A 305 -2.09 -5.30 19.22
CA THR A 305 -2.09 -6.28 20.31
C THR A 305 -0.88 -6.06 21.20
N PHE A 306 -1.03 -6.18 22.51
CA PHE A 306 0.05 -5.84 23.45
C PHE A 306 -0.04 -6.62 24.75
N LYS A 307 1.09 -6.74 25.45
CA LYS A 307 1.21 -7.34 26.78
C LYS A 307 2.37 -6.73 27.56
#